data_AF-A0A6G0NQQ9-F1
#
_entry.id   AF-A0A6G0NQQ9-F1
#
_cell.length_a   1.000
_cell.length_b   1.000
_cell.length_c   1.000
_cell.angle_alpha   90.00
_cell.angle_beta   90.00
_cell.angle_gamma   90.00
#
_symmetry.space_group_name_H-M   'P 1'
#
loop_
_entity.id
_entity.type
_entity.pdbx_description
1 polymer ?
#
loop_
_entity_poly.entity_id
_entity_poly.type
_entity_poly.pdbx_seq_one_letter_code
_entity_poly.pdbx_strand_id
1 'polypeptide(L)'
;MDGTKAKRRAVSRSTKRGAKNQRPITKATSPLLTDDSPLGQLCCVLELGAPSVWRYLTPEETSSIFQAVGSALSQDLVESIASKALDGFAVENKTHLGGECQCDWMGDLSFTPYYESKNNCNEAPPFTASKNIPIFQTPGSAAALLSALLLTKKLLDTVSWANRFVSPAYYPVVCPLLSGAGQSFKNKAAVTRAMNAICPGAGSHFFYKSTKTKGSTRSHDYLYEHWDGINGMSCQYCDDLVAEENGRWALTGIESIRANCKSLYRPLKDHMQQNLQFVRCVRRPRRHVSHFFDPYEGLVAGITSDGVLCGLYLNLGFWGDD
;
A
#
# COMPACT_ATOMS: atom_id res chain seq x y z
N MET A 1 -56.04 33.09 -62.41
CA MET A 1 -56.09 33.89 -61.17
C MET A 1 -54.70 33.83 -60.58
N ASP A 2 -53.78 34.65 -61.10
CA ASP A 2 -53.42 36.00 -60.60
C ASP A 2 -52.90 35.95 -59.16
N GLY A 3 -51.70 36.42 -58.80
CA GLY A 3 -50.70 37.24 -59.50
C GLY A 3 -49.34 37.09 -58.78
N THR A 4 -48.16 37.21 -59.41
CA THR A 4 -47.51 38.42 -59.97
C THR A 4 -46.35 38.90 -59.05
N LYS A 5 -45.11 38.63 -59.51
CA LYS A 5 -43.84 39.44 -59.49
C LYS A 5 -43.37 40.04 -58.13
N ALA A 6 -42.07 40.14 -57.81
CA ALA A 6 -41.00 40.67 -58.66
C ALA A 6 -39.58 40.36 -58.13
N LYS A 7 -38.65 40.20 -59.09
CA LYS A 7 -37.19 40.37 -58.94
C LYS A 7 -36.84 41.79 -58.49
N ARG A 8 -35.73 41.95 -57.74
CA ARG A 8 -34.73 43.01 -57.97
C ARG A 8 -33.36 42.63 -57.41
N ARG A 9 -32.38 42.50 -58.31
CA ARG A 9 -30.94 42.65 -58.05
C ARG A 9 -30.66 44.15 -57.83
N ALA A 10 -29.69 44.48 -56.97
CA ALA A 10 -28.57 45.39 -57.30
C ALA A 10 -27.65 45.70 -56.09
N VAL A 11 -26.36 45.42 -56.27
CA VAL A 11 -25.21 46.32 -56.06
C VAL A 11 -24.80 46.71 -54.62
N SER A 12 -23.76 46.02 -54.16
CA SER A 12 -22.46 46.53 -53.68
C SER A 12 -22.37 48.01 -53.25
N ARG A 13 -22.03 48.23 -51.97
CA ARG A 13 -21.19 49.37 -51.56
C ARG A 13 -20.20 48.95 -50.48
N SER A 14 -18.93 49.05 -50.86
CA SER A 14 -17.72 48.98 -50.05
C SER A 14 -17.64 50.17 -49.08
N THR A 15 -17.22 49.91 -47.83
CA THR A 15 -16.50 50.87 -46.99
C THR A 15 -15.43 50.16 -46.16
N LYS A 16 -14.29 50.86 -46.02
CA LYS A 16 -12.96 50.37 -45.67
C LYS A 16 -12.73 50.20 -44.16
N ARG A 17 -11.82 49.27 -43.86
CA ARG A 17 -10.72 49.28 -42.86
C ARG A 17 -11.02 49.82 -41.44
N GLY A 18 -11.02 48.90 -40.49
CA GLY A 18 -10.56 49.13 -39.12
C GLY A 18 -9.66 47.98 -38.70
N ALA A 19 -8.34 48.16 -38.78
CA ALA A 19 -7.37 47.31 -38.12
C ALA A 19 -7.26 47.74 -36.65
N LYS A 20 -7.41 46.81 -35.70
CA LYS A 20 -6.65 46.82 -34.43
C LYS A 20 -6.93 45.59 -33.56
N ASN A 21 -5.81 44.95 -33.22
CA ASN A 21 -5.49 44.20 -32.00
C ASN A 21 -6.06 42.78 -31.84
N GLN A 22 -5.28 41.83 -32.38
CA GLN A 22 -5.12 40.51 -31.76
C GLN A 22 -4.70 40.73 -30.30
N ARG A 23 -5.57 40.34 -29.35
CA ARG A 23 -5.18 40.20 -27.95
C ARG A 23 -4.17 39.06 -27.87
N PRO A 24 -3.01 39.23 -27.22
CA PRO A 24 -2.19 38.09 -26.88
C PRO A 24 -3.03 37.18 -25.96
N ILE A 25 -3.14 35.91 -26.33
CA ILE A 25 -3.51 34.85 -25.40
C ILE A 25 -2.34 34.78 -24.42
N THR A 26 -2.42 35.58 -23.36
CA THR A 26 -1.62 35.35 -22.16
C THR A 26 -1.98 33.97 -21.66
N LYS A 27 -1.05 33.03 -21.83
CA LYS A 27 -1.02 31.81 -21.03
C LYS A 27 -1.23 32.26 -19.59
N ALA A 28 -2.27 31.75 -18.95
CA ALA A 28 -2.43 31.90 -17.51
C ALA A 28 -1.24 31.19 -16.88
N THR A 29 -0.18 31.95 -16.58
CA THR A 29 0.84 31.53 -15.65
C THR A 29 0.12 31.46 -14.31
N SER A 30 -0.04 30.24 -13.80
CA SER A 30 -0.49 30.01 -12.43
C SER A 30 0.29 30.95 -11.50
N PRO A 31 -0.36 31.62 -10.53
CA PRO A 31 0.36 32.47 -9.60
C PRO A 31 1.30 31.57 -8.81
N LEU A 32 2.60 31.70 -9.09
CA LEU A 32 3.66 31.16 -8.25
C LEU A 32 3.37 31.68 -6.84
N LEU A 33 3.14 30.78 -5.90
CA LEU A 33 2.91 31.11 -4.49
C LEU A 33 4.11 31.92 -3.98
N THR A 34 4.04 33.24 -4.01
CA THR A 34 4.98 34.12 -3.30
C THR A 34 4.51 34.18 -1.85
N ASP A 35 4.67 33.06 -1.15
CA ASP A 35 4.65 33.04 0.30
C ASP A 35 6.10 33.21 0.77
N ASP A 36 6.41 34.37 1.34
CA ASP A 36 7.74 34.69 1.88
C ASP A 36 8.05 33.89 3.16
N SER A 37 7.13 33.04 3.64
CA SER A 37 7.40 32.14 4.74
C SER A 37 8.53 31.16 4.40
N PRO A 38 9.32 30.68 5.39
CA PRO A 38 10.32 29.64 5.16
C PRO A 38 9.75 28.38 4.49
N LEU A 39 8.49 28.06 4.76
CA LEU A 39 7.77 26.93 4.14
C LEU A 39 7.45 27.22 2.67
N GLY A 40 6.95 28.41 2.35
CA GLY A 40 6.68 28.85 0.99
C GLY A 40 7.94 28.90 0.14
N GLN A 41 9.04 29.42 0.70
CA GLN A 41 10.35 29.41 0.07
C GLN A 41 10.88 27.99 -0.18
N LEU A 42 10.74 27.08 0.79
CA LEU A 42 11.12 25.67 0.60
C LEU A 42 10.28 25.01 -0.49
N CYS A 43 8.96 25.18 -0.49
CA CYS A 43 8.09 24.64 -1.52
C CYS A 43 8.46 25.20 -2.90
N CYS A 44 8.71 26.50 -2.99
CA CYS A 44 9.19 27.15 -4.21
C CYS A 44 10.54 26.56 -4.67
N VAL A 45 11.50 26.35 -3.77
CA VAL A 45 12.78 25.68 -4.09
C VAL A 45 12.58 24.24 -4.52
N LEU A 46 11.60 23.52 -3.99
CA LEU A 46 11.30 22.14 -4.36
C LEU A 46 10.56 22.02 -5.70
N GLU A 47 9.67 22.98 -5.99
CA GLU A 47 8.92 23.07 -7.27
C GLU A 47 9.78 23.60 -8.41
N LEU A 48 10.56 24.64 -8.15
CA LEU A 48 11.55 25.18 -9.10
C LEU A 48 12.84 24.36 -9.10
N GLY A 49 13.01 23.51 -8.09
CA GLY A 49 14.17 22.66 -7.86
C GLY A 49 14.35 21.70 -9.00
N ALA A 50 15.52 21.80 -9.64
CA ALA A 50 15.87 20.94 -10.75
C ALA A 50 15.69 19.46 -10.35
N PRO A 51 15.29 18.58 -11.29
CA PRO A 51 15.23 17.13 -11.11
C PRO A 51 16.44 16.51 -10.41
N SER A 52 17.58 17.21 -10.39
CA SER A 52 18.79 16.95 -9.63
C SER A 52 18.56 16.78 -8.12
N VAL A 53 17.79 17.63 -7.44
CA VAL A 53 17.60 17.54 -5.96
C VAL A 53 16.93 16.22 -5.58
N TRP A 54 15.82 15.93 -6.26
CA TRP A 54 15.03 14.72 -6.03
C TRP A 54 15.75 13.42 -6.41
N ARG A 55 16.83 13.48 -7.20
CA ARG A 55 17.64 12.31 -7.55
C ARG A 55 18.56 11.84 -6.42
N TYR A 56 18.83 12.69 -5.43
CA TYR A 56 19.69 12.33 -4.29
C TYR A 56 18.91 11.88 -3.07
N LEU A 57 17.57 12.03 -3.09
CA LEU A 57 16.74 11.66 -1.96
C LEU A 57 16.40 10.17 -2.00
N THR A 58 16.44 9.55 -0.83
CA THR A 58 15.95 8.17 -0.65
C THR A 58 14.41 8.13 -0.73
N PRO A 59 13.83 6.93 -0.93
CA PRO A 59 12.38 6.73 -0.79
C PRO A 59 11.83 7.26 0.55
N GLU A 60 12.53 7.01 1.66
CA GLU A 60 12.17 7.43 3.01
C GLU A 60 12.19 8.96 3.18
N GLU A 61 13.26 9.61 2.70
CA GLU A 61 13.38 11.08 2.74
C GLU A 61 12.29 11.75 1.90
N THR A 62 12.04 11.19 0.71
CA THR A 62 10.96 11.64 -0.17
C THR A 62 9.60 11.57 0.53
N SER A 63 9.27 10.44 1.15
CA SER A 63 8.01 10.28 1.88
C SER A 63 7.92 11.23 3.09
N SER A 64 9.04 11.52 3.75
CA SER A 64 9.08 12.46 4.88
C SER A 64 8.80 13.90 4.43
N ILE A 65 9.33 14.29 3.27
CA ILE A 65 9.03 15.60 2.66
C ILE A 65 7.55 15.68 2.27
N PHE A 66 6.97 14.63 1.67
CA PHE A 66 5.53 14.62 1.37
C PHE A 66 4.66 14.76 2.62
N GLN A 67 5.03 14.13 3.73
CA GLN A 67 4.31 14.29 5.00
C GLN A 67 4.42 15.71 5.55
N ALA A 68 5.58 16.35 5.41
CA ALA A 68 5.81 17.69 5.94
C ALA A 68 5.16 18.80 5.09
N VAL A 69 5.26 18.71 3.76
CA VAL A 69 4.92 19.81 2.85
C VAL A 69 4.13 19.39 1.61
N GLY A 70 3.72 18.12 1.49
CA GLY A 70 3.08 17.60 0.27
C GLY A 70 1.77 18.28 -0.10
N SER A 71 1.04 18.84 0.88
CA SER A 71 -0.19 19.62 0.63
C SER A 71 0.06 20.98 -0.03
N ALA A 72 1.29 21.50 0.06
CA ALA A 72 1.71 22.76 -0.56
C ALA A 72 2.38 22.57 -1.93
N LEU A 73 2.68 21.32 -2.33
CA LEU A 73 3.25 20.98 -3.62
C LEU A 73 2.15 20.69 -4.65
N SER A 74 2.42 21.02 -5.91
CA SER A 74 1.56 20.61 -7.02
C SER A 74 1.47 19.09 -7.15
N GLN A 75 0.27 18.60 -7.48
CA GLN A 75 -0.01 17.17 -7.59
C GLN A 75 0.85 16.48 -8.66
N ASP A 76 1.07 17.14 -9.80
CA ASP A 76 1.91 16.62 -10.89
C ASP A 76 3.36 16.40 -10.43
N LEU A 77 3.88 17.30 -9.59
CA LEU A 77 5.22 17.19 -9.03
C LEU A 77 5.30 16.01 -8.05
N VAL A 78 4.35 15.92 -7.12
CA VAL A 78 4.26 14.80 -6.15
C VAL A 78 4.22 13.46 -6.87
N GLU A 79 3.37 13.32 -7.89
CA GLU A 79 3.27 12.09 -8.69
C GLU A 79 4.57 11.73 -9.42
N SER A 80 5.19 12.71 -10.09
CA SER A 80 6.46 12.52 -10.80
C SER A 80 7.59 12.07 -9.85
N ILE A 81 7.68 12.69 -8.67
CA ILE A 81 8.68 12.34 -7.67
C ILE A 81 8.38 10.97 -7.05
N ALA A 82 7.13 10.73 -6.65
CA ALA A 82 6.72 9.45 -6.06
C ALA A 82 7.00 8.29 -7.02
N SER A 83 6.72 8.45 -8.32
CA SER A 83 7.02 7.44 -9.33
C SER A 83 8.52 7.10 -9.40
N LYS A 84 9.40 8.10 -9.27
CA LYS A 84 10.86 7.88 -9.23
C LYS A 84 11.31 7.23 -7.92
N ALA A 85 10.75 7.66 -6.80
CA ALA A 85 11.04 7.08 -5.50
C ALA A 85 10.61 5.61 -5.41
N LEU A 86 9.53 5.23 -6.10
CA LEU A 86 9.11 3.83 -6.25
C LEU A 86 10.12 3.00 -7.04
N ASP A 87 10.70 3.55 -8.11
CA ASP A 87 11.79 2.89 -8.83
C ASP A 87 13.05 2.76 -7.93
N GLY A 88 13.36 3.79 -7.13
CA GLY A 88 14.44 3.74 -6.13
C GLY A 88 14.20 2.67 -5.06
N PHE A 89 12.98 2.59 -4.54
CA PHE A 89 12.57 1.57 -3.58
C PHE A 89 12.73 0.16 -4.16
N ALA A 90 12.29 -0.06 -5.39
CA ALA A 90 12.42 -1.34 -6.09
C ALA A 90 13.89 -1.78 -6.20
N VAL A 91 14.78 -0.86 -6.58
CA VAL A 91 16.23 -1.11 -6.67
C VAL A 91 16.85 -1.41 -5.31
N GLU A 92 16.57 -0.59 -4.29
CA GLU A 92 17.13 -0.75 -2.94
C GLU A 92 16.74 -2.08 -2.31
N ASN A 93 15.47 -2.49 -2.49
CA ASN A 93 14.92 -3.69 -1.88
C ASN A 93 14.95 -4.93 -2.80
N LYS A 94 15.59 -4.83 -3.97
CA LYS A 94 15.72 -5.91 -4.97
C LYS A 94 14.37 -6.58 -5.29
N THR A 95 13.37 -5.75 -5.55
CA THR A 95 11.98 -6.18 -5.76
C THR A 95 11.43 -5.59 -7.05
N HIS A 96 10.47 -6.28 -7.67
CA HIS A 96 9.61 -5.67 -8.69
C HIS A 96 8.36 -5.10 -8.01
N LEU A 97 7.73 -4.12 -8.66
CA LEU A 97 6.42 -3.63 -8.25
C LEU A 97 5.47 -3.82 -9.43
N GLY A 98 4.52 -4.76 -9.29
CA GLY A 98 3.55 -5.11 -10.33
C GLY A 98 4.16 -5.83 -11.54
N GLY A 99 5.21 -6.61 -11.30
CA GLY A 99 5.83 -7.52 -12.26
C GLY A 99 5.20 -8.93 -12.27
N GLU A 100 4.33 -9.25 -11.31
CA GLU A 100 3.70 -10.57 -11.13
C GLU A 100 4.74 -11.70 -11.04
N CYS A 101 5.78 -11.48 -10.24
CA CYS A 101 6.89 -12.41 -10.04
C CYS A 101 7.12 -12.69 -8.54
N GLN A 102 7.94 -13.69 -8.23
CA GLN A 102 8.20 -14.14 -6.85
C GLN A 102 8.90 -13.11 -5.94
N CYS A 103 9.62 -12.12 -6.48
CA CYS A 103 10.19 -11.04 -5.67
C CYS A 103 9.28 -9.80 -5.61
N ASP A 104 8.07 -9.84 -6.19
CA ASP A 104 7.15 -8.71 -6.24
C ASP A 104 6.53 -8.46 -4.87
N TRP A 105 6.66 -7.23 -4.37
CA TRP A 105 6.00 -6.83 -3.12
C TRP A 105 4.54 -6.44 -3.33
N MET A 106 4.16 -6.16 -4.58
CA MET A 106 2.78 -5.91 -4.94
C MET A 106 2.05 -7.23 -5.22
N GLY A 107 1.01 -7.48 -4.45
CA GLY A 107 0.15 -8.65 -4.61
C GLY A 107 -1.21 -8.30 -5.22
N ASP A 108 -1.92 -9.30 -5.69
CA ASP A 108 -3.34 -9.18 -5.98
C ASP A 108 -4.19 -9.55 -4.74
N LEU A 109 -5.48 -9.17 -4.76
CA LEU A 109 -6.42 -9.49 -3.67
C LEU A 109 -6.92 -10.93 -3.71
N SER A 110 -6.48 -11.73 -4.69
CA SER A 110 -6.77 -13.16 -4.71
C SER A 110 -5.86 -13.92 -3.76
N PHE A 111 -4.72 -13.32 -3.36
CA PHE A 111 -3.67 -13.93 -2.53
C PHE A 111 -3.38 -15.37 -2.95
N THR A 112 -3.48 -15.66 -4.25
CA THR A 112 -3.04 -16.93 -4.79
C THR A 112 -1.61 -17.12 -4.34
N PRO A 113 -1.31 -18.25 -3.70
CA PRO A 113 -0.16 -18.30 -2.82
C PRO A 113 1.12 -18.00 -3.59
N TYR A 114 1.99 -17.18 -3.00
CA TYR A 114 3.28 -16.74 -3.55
C TYR A 114 4.19 -17.90 -4.05
N TYR A 115 3.90 -19.15 -3.70
CA TYR A 115 4.59 -20.35 -4.19
C TYR A 115 4.15 -20.82 -5.59
N GLU A 116 3.00 -20.38 -6.09
CA GLU A 116 2.57 -20.55 -7.49
C GLU A 116 2.83 -19.27 -8.26
N SER A 117 4.05 -18.74 -8.18
CA SER A 117 4.44 -17.59 -9.01
C SER A 117 4.12 -17.92 -10.46
N LYS A 118 3.30 -17.09 -11.13
CA LYS A 118 3.01 -17.26 -12.57
C LYS A 118 4.30 -17.21 -13.40
N ASN A 119 5.32 -16.52 -12.88
CA ASN A 119 6.64 -16.38 -13.48
C ASN A 119 7.74 -16.54 -12.43
N ASN A 120 8.69 -17.43 -12.71
CA ASN A 120 9.97 -17.48 -11.99
C ASN A 120 10.71 -16.16 -12.27
N CYS A 121 10.88 -15.33 -11.24
CA CYS A 121 11.79 -14.19 -11.32
C CYS A 121 13.21 -14.75 -11.39
N ASN A 122 13.88 -14.54 -12.52
CA ASN A 122 15.33 -14.55 -12.52
C ASN A 122 15.70 -13.25 -11.80
N GLU A 123 16.22 -13.28 -10.57
CA GLU A 123 16.52 -12.12 -9.70
C GLU A 123 17.60 -11.17 -10.27
N ALA A 124 17.66 -11.02 -11.60
CA ALA A 124 18.55 -10.15 -12.31
C ALA A 124 17.87 -8.78 -12.55
N PRO A 125 18.64 -7.68 -12.43
CA PRO A 125 18.19 -6.35 -12.80
C PRO A 125 17.61 -6.28 -14.22
N PRO A 126 16.74 -5.30 -14.52
CA PRO A 126 16.42 -4.16 -13.66
C PRO A 126 15.22 -4.41 -12.72
N PHE A 127 15.39 -4.04 -11.45
CA PHE A 127 14.30 -3.89 -10.49
C PHE A 127 13.60 -2.55 -10.73
N THR A 128 12.30 -2.57 -10.98
CA THR A 128 11.54 -1.40 -11.40
C THR A 128 10.07 -1.49 -10.98
N ALA A 129 9.40 -0.34 -10.99
CA ALA A 129 7.95 -0.31 -10.93
C ALA A 129 7.33 -0.39 -12.33
N SER A 130 6.43 -1.35 -12.53
CA SER A 130 5.69 -1.51 -13.78
C SER A 130 4.80 -0.29 -14.01
N LYS A 131 5.08 0.50 -15.06
CA LYS A 131 4.28 1.69 -15.40
C LYS A 131 2.87 1.34 -15.91
N ASN A 132 2.60 0.06 -16.17
CA ASN A 132 1.30 -0.45 -16.60
C ASN A 132 0.32 -0.64 -15.44
N ILE A 133 0.76 -0.50 -14.18
CA ILE A 133 -0.13 -0.64 -13.03
C ILE A 133 -1.12 0.55 -13.03
N PRO A 134 -2.42 0.30 -12.96
CA PRO A 134 -3.44 1.37 -12.97
C PRO A 134 -3.29 2.41 -11.85
N ILE A 135 -2.54 2.07 -10.80
CA ILE A 135 -2.24 2.97 -9.69
C ILE A 135 -1.40 4.19 -10.12
N PHE A 136 -0.68 4.13 -11.23
CA PHE A 136 0.05 5.29 -11.77
C PHE A 136 -0.85 6.23 -12.59
N GLN A 137 -2.10 5.84 -12.83
CA GLN A 137 -3.07 6.62 -13.61
C GLN A 137 -4.04 7.39 -12.72
N THR A 138 -4.00 7.15 -11.41
CA THR A 138 -4.86 7.82 -10.43
C THR A 138 -4.06 8.92 -9.71
N PRO A 139 -4.57 10.15 -9.62
CA PRO A 139 -3.86 11.21 -8.92
C PRO A 139 -3.78 10.95 -7.40
N GLY A 140 -2.59 11.13 -6.81
CA GLY A 140 -2.28 10.93 -5.39
C GLY A 140 -1.80 9.52 -5.02
N SER A 141 -1.98 8.53 -5.90
CA SER A 141 -1.82 7.13 -5.51
C SER A 141 -0.39 6.60 -5.59
N ALA A 142 0.51 7.22 -6.35
CA ALA A 142 1.93 6.85 -6.30
C ALA A 142 2.55 7.20 -4.94
N ALA A 143 2.21 8.37 -4.37
CA ALA A 143 2.66 8.75 -3.03
C ALA A 143 2.08 7.85 -1.95
N ALA A 144 0.78 7.52 -2.04
CA ALA A 144 0.14 6.57 -1.13
C ALA A 144 0.79 5.18 -1.17
N LEU A 145 1.12 4.68 -2.38
CA LEU A 145 1.83 3.42 -2.55
C LEU A 145 3.23 3.45 -1.95
N LEU A 146 3.98 4.53 -2.18
CA LEU A 146 5.31 4.71 -1.61
C LEU A 146 5.25 4.65 -0.06
N SER A 147 4.34 5.41 0.55
CA SER A 147 4.16 5.39 2.01
C SER A 147 3.75 4.01 2.52
N ALA A 148 2.89 3.28 1.80
CA ALA A 148 2.50 1.92 2.16
C ALA A 148 3.67 0.93 2.05
N LEU A 149 4.50 1.02 1.01
CA LEU A 149 5.69 0.17 0.84
C LEU A 149 6.72 0.41 1.96
N LEU A 150 6.98 1.67 2.30
CA LEU A 150 7.87 2.03 3.40
C LEU A 150 7.35 1.55 4.75
N LEU A 151 6.03 1.62 4.98
CA LEU A 151 5.41 1.04 6.16
C LEU A 151 5.59 -0.49 6.18
N THR A 152 5.32 -1.17 5.07
CA THR A 152 5.52 -2.62 4.97
C THR A 152 6.97 -3.02 5.20
N LYS A 153 7.95 -2.25 4.69
CA LYS A 153 9.38 -2.45 4.97
C LYS A 153 9.66 -2.39 6.47
N LYS A 154 9.14 -1.37 7.18
CA LYS A 154 9.27 -1.26 8.65
C LYS A 154 8.62 -2.43 9.40
N LEU A 155 7.46 -2.91 8.94
CA LEU A 155 6.80 -4.08 9.51
C LEU A 155 7.66 -5.34 9.30
N LEU A 156 8.26 -5.49 8.12
CA LEU A 156 9.16 -6.59 7.79
C LEU A 156 10.43 -6.57 8.65
N ASP A 157 11.01 -5.38 8.88
CA ASP A 157 12.17 -5.19 9.76
C ASP A 157 11.87 -5.61 11.21
N THR A 158 10.65 -5.35 11.68
CA THR A 158 10.16 -5.75 13.02
C THR A 158 10.19 -7.27 13.19
N VAL A 159 10.01 -8.03 12.11
CA VAL A 159 10.01 -9.50 12.10
C VAL A 159 11.28 -10.09 11.46
N SER A 160 12.30 -9.27 11.20
CA SER A 160 13.51 -9.67 10.47
C SER A 160 14.22 -10.88 11.07
N TRP A 161 14.20 -11.02 12.40
CA TRP A 161 14.76 -12.20 13.08
C TRP A 161 14.06 -13.51 12.65
N ALA A 162 12.74 -13.50 12.50
CA ALA A 162 11.98 -14.67 12.02
C ALA A 162 12.23 -14.99 10.53
N ASN A 163 12.78 -14.03 9.78
CA ASN A 163 13.11 -14.18 8.36
C ASN A 163 14.57 -14.58 8.08
N ARG A 164 15.36 -14.94 9.11
CA ARG A 164 16.76 -15.38 8.96
C ARG A 164 16.92 -16.79 8.38
N PHE A 165 15.84 -17.56 8.32
CA PHE A 165 15.85 -18.93 7.82
C PHE A 165 15.78 -18.99 6.29
N VAL A 166 16.17 -20.13 5.73
CA VAL A 166 16.23 -20.38 4.27
C VAL A 166 14.90 -20.06 3.55
N SER A 167 13.78 -20.22 4.23
CA SER A 167 12.47 -19.76 3.77
C SER A 167 11.96 -18.67 4.72
N PRO A 168 11.69 -17.44 4.23
CA PRO A 168 11.22 -16.37 5.10
C PRO A 168 9.85 -16.74 5.67
N ALA A 169 9.68 -16.47 6.97
CA ALA A 169 8.42 -16.72 7.67
C ALA A 169 7.33 -15.73 7.22
N TYR A 170 7.72 -14.49 6.91
CA TYR A 170 6.85 -13.39 6.52
C TYR A 170 7.21 -12.83 5.16
N TYR A 171 6.18 -12.66 4.33
CA TYR A 171 6.27 -12.00 3.02
C TYR A 171 5.55 -10.65 3.08
N PRO A 172 6.12 -9.60 2.47
CA PRO A 172 5.45 -8.31 2.37
C PRO A 172 4.23 -8.42 1.46
N VAL A 173 3.17 -7.69 1.83
CA VAL A 173 1.94 -7.56 1.02
C VAL A 173 1.65 -6.09 0.84
N VAL A 174 1.49 -5.66 -0.42
CA VAL A 174 0.97 -4.34 -0.77
C VAL A 174 -0.01 -4.46 -1.94
N CYS A 175 -1.27 -4.13 -1.69
CA CYS A 175 -2.36 -4.20 -2.68
C CYS A 175 -3.07 -2.84 -2.74
N PRO A 176 -2.79 -2.01 -3.76
CA PRO A 176 -3.51 -0.76 -3.96
C PRO A 176 -4.99 -1.01 -4.21
N LEU A 177 -5.86 -0.42 -3.38
CA LEU A 177 -7.29 -0.41 -3.65
C LEU A 177 -7.55 0.82 -4.52
N LEU A 178 -7.47 0.64 -5.85
CA LEU A 178 -7.64 1.72 -6.83
C LEU A 178 -8.83 2.60 -6.43
N SER A 179 -8.52 3.82 -6.01
CA SER A 179 -9.52 4.77 -5.54
C SER A 179 -9.94 5.61 -6.73
N GLY A 180 -11.18 5.45 -7.18
CA GLY A 180 -11.78 6.53 -7.95
C GLY A 180 -11.70 7.82 -7.12
N ALA A 181 -11.38 8.95 -7.74
CA ALA A 181 -11.29 10.23 -7.05
C ALA A 181 -12.50 10.45 -6.11
N GLY A 182 -12.25 10.59 -4.81
CA GLY A 182 -13.29 10.80 -3.79
C GLY A 182 -13.79 9.54 -3.05
N GLN A 183 -13.25 8.35 -3.32
CA GLN A 183 -13.62 7.15 -2.57
C GLN A 183 -12.96 7.15 -1.19
N SER A 184 -13.76 7.27 -0.15
CA SER A 184 -13.28 7.35 1.22
C SER A 184 -13.35 5.98 1.90
N PHE A 185 -12.22 5.49 2.43
CA PHE A 185 -12.13 4.25 3.22
C PHE A 185 -12.58 4.43 4.67
N LYS A 186 -13.54 5.31 4.94
CA LYS A 186 -14.01 5.64 6.29
C LYS A 186 -14.64 4.48 7.05
N ASN A 187 -15.13 3.45 6.36
CA ASN A 187 -15.82 2.35 7.01
C ASN A 187 -15.60 1.01 6.27
N LYS A 188 -15.91 -0.06 7.02
CA LYS A 188 -15.80 -1.45 6.58
C LYS A 188 -16.54 -1.71 5.26
N ALA A 189 -17.73 -1.12 5.07
CA ALA A 189 -18.52 -1.36 3.86
C ALA A 189 -17.89 -0.72 2.61
N ALA A 190 -17.27 0.47 2.75
CA ALA A 190 -16.54 1.12 1.67
C ALA A 190 -15.33 0.28 1.24
N VAL A 191 -14.55 -0.19 2.21
CA VAL A 191 -13.45 -1.12 1.98
C VAL A 191 -13.93 -2.39 1.28
N THR A 192 -14.97 -3.04 1.80
CA THR A 192 -15.51 -4.27 1.21
C THR A 192 -15.86 -4.08 -0.26
N ARG A 193 -16.52 -2.97 -0.61
CA ARG A 193 -16.88 -2.66 -2.00
C ARG A 193 -15.65 -2.42 -2.88
N ALA A 194 -14.66 -1.67 -2.39
CA ALA A 194 -13.44 -1.40 -3.14
C ALA A 194 -12.67 -2.69 -3.45
N MET A 195 -12.49 -3.55 -2.44
CA MET A 195 -11.83 -4.85 -2.62
C MET A 195 -12.62 -5.76 -3.57
N ASN A 196 -13.95 -5.84 -3.41
CA ASN A 196 -14.82 -6.65 -4.27
C ASN A 196 -14.85 -6.17 -5.74
N ALA A 197 -14.63 -4.87 -5.98
CA ALA A 197 -14.57 -4.32 -7.34
C ALA A 197 -13.30 -4.74 -8.08
N ILE A 198 -12.20 -4.97 -7.36
CA ILE A 198 -10.92 -5.45 -7.91
C ILE A 198 -10.94 -6.96 -8.06
N CYS A 199 -11.33 -7.68 -6.99
CA CYS A 199 -11.41 -9.13 -6.98
C CYS A 199 -12.77 -9.54 -6.35
N PRO A 200 -13.68 -10.13 -7.14
CA PRO A 200 -15.02 -10.50 -6.66
C PRO A 200 -14.95 -11.33 -5.37
N GLY A 201 -15.63 -10.84 -4.32
CA GLY A 201 -15.71 -11.50 -3.01
C GLY A 201 -14.55 -11.18 -2.05
N ALA A 202 -13.41 -10.65 -2.51
CA ALA A 202 -12.22 -10.40 -1.70
C ALA A 202 -12.51 -9.61 -0.41
N GLY A 203 -13.26 -8.51 -0.50
CA GLY A 203 -13.62 -7.70 0.66
C GLY A 203 -14.56 -8.41 1.64
N SER A 204 -15.36 -9.36 1.15
CA SER A 204 -16.24 -10.17 2.00
C SER A 204 -15.43 -11.21 2.75
N HIS A 205 -14.45 -11.83 2.09
CA HIS A 205 -13.50 -12.78 2.67
C HIS A 205 -12.57 -12.13 3.70
N PHE A 206 -11.95 -10.98 3.37
CA PHE A 206 -11.06 -10.25 4.28
C PHE A 206 -11.70 -9.98 5.65
N PHE A 207 -12.99 -9.63 5.63
CA PHE A 207 -13.77 -9.33 6.82
C PHE A 207 -14.58 -10.49 7.38
N TYR A 208 -14.51 -11.66 6.75
CA TYR A 208 -15.18 -12.86 7.22
C TYR A 208 -14.49 -13.34 8.51
N LYS A 209 -15.28 -13.58 9.56
CA LYS A 209 -14.80 -14.27 10.76
C LYS A 209 -15.11 -15.74 10.61
N SER A 210 -14.10 -16.54 10.27
CA SER A 210 -14.26 -17.99 10.25
C SER A 210 -14.56 -18.50 11.66
N THR A 211 -15.66 -19.22 11.81
CA THR A 211 -16.03 -19.93 13.04
C THR A 211 -15.34 -21.29 13.14
N LYS A 212 -14.54 -21.69 12.14
CA LYS A 212 -13.83 -22.97 12.13
C LYS A 212 -12.64 -22.92 13.09
N THR A 213 -12.91 -23.25 14.34
CA THR A 213 -11.92 -23.61 15.39
C THR A 213 -11.38 -25.04 15.26
N LYS A 214 -11.82 -25.80 14.25
CA LYS A 214 -11.59 -27.25 14.19
C LYS A 214 -10.35 -27.61 13.36
N GLY A 215 -9.20 -27.58 14.02
CA GLY A 215 -7.97 -28.21 13.54
C GLY A 215 -6.85 -28.11 14.56
N SER A 216 -6.38 -29.26 15.06
CA SER A 216 -5.18 -29.50 15.88
C SER A 216 -4.28 -28.27 16.13
N THR A 217 -4.29 -27.83 17.39
CA THR A 217 -3.71 -26.65 18.06
C THR A 217 -2.18 -26.49 18.04
N ARG A 218 -1.46 -27.04 17.07
CA ARG A 218 -0.01 -26.83 17.01
C ARG A 218 0.30 -25.82 15.91
N SER A 219 -0.03 -24.55 16.14
CA SER A 219 0.35 -23.49 15.23
C SER A 219 1.89 -23.40 15.14
N HIS A 220 2.41 -23.10 13.94
CA HIS A 220 3.84 -22.89 13.74
C HIS A 220 4.31 -21.56 14.32
N ASP A 221 3.39 -20.66 14.65
CA ASP A 221 3.54 -19.34 15.25
C ASP A 221 2.32 -19.09 16.16
N TYR A 222 2.43 -18.32 17.24
CA TYR A 222 1.32 -18.00 18.16
C TYR A 222 0.73 -16.60 17.95
N LEU A 223 1.18 -15.86 16.92
CA LEU A 223 0.74 -14.48 16.66
C LEU A 223 -0.80 -14.33 16.72
N TYR A 224 -1.55 -15.23 16.09
CA TYR A 224 -3.02 -15.18 16.09
C TYR A 224 -3.62 -15.35 17.48
N GLU A 225 -3.10 -16.30 18.27
CA GLU A 225 -3.54 -16.57 19.64
C GLU A 225 -3.28 -15.37 20.57
N HIS A 226 -2.16 -14.66 20.37
CA HIS A 226 -1.86 -13.44 21.11
C HIS A 226 -2.67 -12.23 20.63
N TRP A 227 -3.06 -12.19 19.34
CA TRP A 227 -3.49 -10.97 18.66
C TRP A 227 -4.58 -10.21 19.40
N ASP A 228 -5.69 -10.86 19.75
CA ASP A 228 -6.81 -10.21 20.43
C ASP A 228 -6.50 -9.89 21.90
N GLY A 229 -5.59 -10.64 22.53
CA GLY A 229 -5.19 -10.47 23.92
C GLY A 229 -4.12 -9.40 24.16
N ILE A 230 -3.39 -8.96 23.11
CA ILE A 230 -2.38 -7.90 23.23
C ILE A 230 -3.05 -6.54 23.50
N ASN A 231 -2.61 -5.88 24.56
CA ASN A 231 -2.97 -4.50 24.89
C ASN A 231 -1.73 -3.74 25.37
N GLY A 232 -1.07 -3.04 24.45
CA GLY A 232 0.21 -2.38 24.66
C GLY A 232 1.26 -3.36 25.18
N MET A 233 1.74 -3.13 26.42
CA MET A 233 2.76 -3.96 27.06
C MET A 233 2.23 -5.25 27.70
N SER A 234 0.91 -5.50 27.69
CA SER A 234 0.28 -6.68 28.29
C SER A 234 -0.26 -7.65 27.24
N CYS A 235 -0.41 -8.92 27.60
CA CYS A 235 -1.07 -9.89 26.72
C CYS A 235 -1.77 -10.97 27.53
N GLN A 236 -3.10 -11.02 27.44
CA GLN A 236 -3.91 -12.00 28.17
C GLN A 236 -3.47 -13.46 27.90
N TYR A 237 -3.15 -13.79 26.64
CA TYR A 237 -2.66 -15.13 26.31
C TYR A 237 -1.32 -15.45 27.01
N CYS A 238 -0.41 -14.48 27.16
CA CYS A 238 0.82 -14.71 27.93
C CYS A 238 0.54 -14.98 29.42
N ASP A 239 -0.45 -14.29 29.96
CA ASP A 239 -0.83 -14.32 31.38
C ASP A 239 -1.55 -15.63 31.71
N ASP A 240 -2.35 -16.15 30.77
CA ASP A 240 -3.08 -17.42 30.90
C ASP A 240 -2.21 -18.67 30.66
N LEU A 241 -0.99 -18.51 30.12
CA LEU A 241 -0.06 -19.63 29.93
C LEU A 241 0.50 -20.11 31.28
N VAL A 242 0.07 -21.30 31.70
CA VAL A 242 0.55 -21.97 32.91
C VAL A 242 1.42 -23.17 32.54
N ALA A 243 2.56 -23.32 33.21
CA ALA A 243 3.42 -24.49 33.06
C ALA A 243 2.76 -25.69 33.75
N GLU A 244 2.61 -26.79 33.04
CA GLU A 244 2.05 -28.03 33.59
C GLU A 244 3.19 -29.04 33.79
N GLU A 245 3.35 -29.57 35.01
CA GLU A 245 4.46 -30.49 35.37
C GLU A 245 4.51 -31.78 34.51
N ASN A 246 3.39 -32.20 33.92
CA ASN A 246 3.29 -33.35 33.01
C ASN A 246 2.56 -32.99 31.70
N GLY A 247 2.53 -31.70 31.35
CA GLY A 247 1.72 -31.19 30.25
C GLY A 247 2.45 -30.93 28.95
N ARG A 248 1.72 -30.30 28.03
CA ARG A 248 2.12 -30.06 26.63
C ARG A 248 3.22 -28.99 26.48
N TRP A 249 3.53 -28.25 27.54
CA TRP A 249 4.46 -27.11 27.53
C TRP A 249 5.49 -27.20 28.66
N ALA A 250 6.76 -27.40 28.30
CA ALA A 250 7.87 -27.15 29.23
C ALA A 250 7.96 -25.65 29.54
N LEU A 251 8.49 -25.31 30.73
CA LEU A 251 8.71 -23.91 31.15
C LEU A 251 9.44 -23.09 30.07
N THR A 252 10.47 -23.67 29.46
CA THR A 252 11.26 -23.08 28.38
C THR A 252 10.42 -22.71 27.16
N GLY A 253 9.46 -23.55 26.77
CA GLY A 253 8.56 -23.27 25.66
C GLY A 253 7.62 -22.08 25.96
N ILE A 254 7.14 -21.96 27.20
CA ILE A 254 6.32 -20.81 27.61
C ILE A 254 7.15 -19.53 27.61
N GLU A 255 8.40 -19.60 28.06
CA GLU A 255 9.34 -18.47 28.03
C GLU A 255 9.60 -18.00 26.59
N SER A 256 9.85 -18.91 25.65
CA SER A 256 10.00 -18.56 24.23
C SER A 256 8.74 -17.91 23.64
N ILE A 257 7.55 -18.43 23.96
CA ILE A 257 6.28 -17.84 23.51
C ILE A 257 6.12 -16.40 24.05
N ARG A 258 6.41 -16.21 25.34
CA ARG A 258 6.35 -14.88 25.98
C ARG A 258 7.40 -13.92 25.39
N ALA A 259 8.60 -14.41 25.11
CA ALA A 259 9.67 -13.66 24.47
C ALA A 259 9.23 -13.17 23.08
N ASN A 260 8.72 -14.07 22.23
CA ASN A 260 8.19 -13.73 20.91
C ASN A 260 7.05 -12.71 20.98
N CYS A 261 6.14 -12.86 21.94
CA CYS A 261 5.08 -11.88 22.15
C CYS A 261 5.65 -10.49 22.45
N LYS A 262 6.64 -10.42 23.34
CA LYS A 262 7.26 -9.15 23.75
C LYS A 262 8.08 -8.51 22.63
N SER A 263 8.90 -9.29 21.92
CA SER A 263 9.85 -8.79 20.93
C SER A 263 9.27 -8.61 19.54
N LEU A 264 8.24 -9.38 19.17
CA LEU A 264 7.73 -9.48 17.80
C LEU A 264 6.25 -9.12 17.70
N TYR A 265 5.36 -9.83 18.42
CA TYR A 265 3.92 -9.67 18.21
C TYR A 265 3.38 -8.32 18.67
N ARG A 266 3.79 -7.85 19.87
CA ARG A 266 3.33 -6.55 20.40
C ARG A 266 3.82 -5.38 19.54
N PRO A 267 5.13 -5.26 19.23
CA PRO A 267 5.60 -4.18 18.35
C PRO A 267 4.94 -4.22 16.97
N LEU A 268 4.74 -5.41 16.38
CA LEU A 268 4.06 -5.55 15.10
C LEU A 268 2.63 -5.01 15.15
N LYS A 269 1.85 -5.43 16.16
CA LYS A 269 0.47 -4.97 16.35
C LYS A 269 0.41 -3.46 16.59
N ASP A 270 1.30 -2.93 17.43
CA ASP A 270 1.35 -1.50 17.73
C ASP A 270 1.62 -0.67 16.46
N HIS A 271 2.63 -1.06 15.65
CA HIS A 271 2.91 -0.37 14.39
C HIS A 271 1.74 -0.44 13.41
N MET A 272 1.08 -1.59 13.30
CA MET A 272 -0.09 -1.72 12.42
C MET A 272 -1.25 -0.86 12.90
N GLN A 273 -1.58 -0.87 14.20
CA GLN A 273 -2.71 -0.11 14.73
C GLN A 273 -2.47 1.41 14.72
N GLN A 274 -1.21 1.86 14.79
CA GLN A 274 -0.86 3.28 14.67
C GLN A 274 -1.02 3.81 13.24
N ASN A 275 -0.73 2.98 12.23
CA ASN A 275 -0.61 3.44 10.84
C ASN A 275 -1.74 2.96 9.92
N LEU A 276 -2.51 1.95 10.32
CA LEU A 276 -3.51 1.29 9.49
C LEU A 276 -4.89 1.26 10.12
N GLN A 277 -5.89 1.32 9.26
CA GLN A 277 -7.29 1.10 9.58
C GLN A 277 -7.68 -0.35 9.27
N PHE A 278 -8.73 -0.84 9.93
CA PHE A 278 -9.30 -2.17 9.68
C PHE A 278 -8.28 -3.33 9.77
N VAL A 279 -7.32 -3.22 10.70
CA VAL A 279 -6.27 -4.23 10.88
C VAL A 279 -6.86 -5.59 11.23
N ARG A 280 -6.36 -6.62 10.57
CA ARG A 280 -6.80 -8.01 10.69
C ARG A 280 -5.58 -8.92 10.82
N CYS A 281 -5.66 -9.85 11.77
CA CYS A 281 -4.80 -11.02 11.83
C CYS A 281 -5.67 -12.25 11.54
N VAL A 282 -5.30 -13.01 10.51
CA VAL A 282 -6.01 -14.20 10.08
C VAL A 282 -5.16 -15.41 10.42
N ARG A 283 -5.76 -16.38 11.11
CA ARG A 283 -5.06 -17.57 11.58
C ARG A 283 -4.49 -18.38 10.42
N ARG A 284 -3.26 -18.88 10.57
CA ARG A 284 -2.65 -19.89 9.69
C ARG A 284 -2.85 -21.30 10.29
N PRO A 285 -3.61 -22.21 9.66
CA PRO A 285 -3.72 -23.59 10.11
C PRO A 285 -2.40 -24.36 9.87
N ARG A 286 -2.03 -25.30 10.76
CA ARG A 286 -0.80 -26.13 10.61
C ARG A 286 -0.88 -27.17 9.49
N ARG A 287 -2.08 -27.62 9.10
CA ARG A 287 -2.21 -28.71 8.15
C ARG A 287 -2.10 -28.16 6.72
N HIS A 288 -1.12 -28.67 5.97
CA HIS A 288 -1.19 -28.76 4.51
C HIS A 288 -2.38 -29.66 4.15
N VAL A 289 -3.60 -29.13 4.25
CA VAL A 289 -4.76 -29.81 3.69
C VAL A 289 -4.79 -29.43 2.21
N SER A 290 -4.79 -30.44 1.36
CA SER A 290 -4.70 -30.35 -0.08
C SER A 290 -5.67 -29.32 -0.70
N HIS A 291 -5.14 -28.57 -1.67
CA HIS A 291 -5.79 -27.85 -2.79
C HIS A 291 -6.87 -26.79 -2.51
N PHE A 292 -7.23 -26.50 -1.26
CA PHE A 292 -8.19 -25.43 -0.95
C PHE A 292 -7.71 -24.57 0.23
N PHE A 293 -6.65 -23.80 0.01
CA PHE A 293 -6.25 -22.76 0.94
C PHE A 293 -7.28 -21.62 0.90
N ASP A 294 -7.74 -21.14 2.06
CA ASP A 294 -8.35 -19.82 2.11
C ASP A 294 -7.20 -18.81 1.88
N PRO A 295 -7.29 -17.98 0.83
CA PRO A 295 -6.19 -17.12 0.40
C PRO A 295 -5.72 -16.13 1.46
N TYR A 296 -6.53 -15.88 2.49
CA TYR A 296 -6.22 -14.94 3.56
C TYR A 296 -5.56 -15.61 4.77
N GLU A 297 -5.39 -16.94 4.82
CA GLU A 297 -4.81 -17.64 5.96
C GLU A 297 -3.35 -17.24 6.23
N GLY A 298 -3.08 -16.67 7.42
CA GLY A 298 -1.78 -16.14 7.78
C GLY A 298 -1.58 -14.66 7.43
N LEU A 299 -2.58 -14.01 6.84
CA LEU A 299 -2.51 -12.58 6.56
C LEU A 299 -2.59 -11.76 7.85
N VAL A 300 -1.67 -10.81 8.00
CA VAL A 300 -1.68 -9.78 9.03
C VAL A 300 -1.54 -8.43 8.35
N ALA A 301 -2.66 -7.79 8.09
CA ALA A 301 -2.72 -6.61 7.22
C ALA A 301 -3.82 -5.64 7.65
N GLY A 302 -3.68 -4.40 7.22
CA GLY A 302 -4.67 -3.35 7.35
C GLY A 302 -4.68 -2.47 6.11
N ILE A 303 -5.37 -1.34 6.18
CA ILE A 303 -5.56 -0.43 5.06
C ILE A 303 -5.12 0.97 5.47
N THR A 304 -4.25 1.59 4.68
CA THR A 304 -3.84 2.98 4.90
C THR A 304 -5.03 3.94 4.73
N SER A 305 -4.96 5.14 5.30
CA SER A 305 -5.99 6.17 5.10
C SER A 305 -6.24 6.47 3.61
N ASP A 306 -5.21 6.28 2.79
CA ASP A 306 -5.20 6.59 1.37
C ASP A 306 -5.56 5.39 0.48
N GLY A 307 -5.99 4.27 1.08
CA GLY A 307 -6.59 3.17 0.33
C GLY A 307 -5.63 2.10 -0.17
N VAL A 308 -4.51 1.88 0.51
CA VAL A 308 -3.62 0.77 0.18
C VAL A 308 -3.75 -0.30 1.25
N LEU A 309 -4.12 -1.52 0.86
CA LEU A 309 -4.02 -2.66 1.76
C LEU A 309 -2.55 -3.05 1.87
N CYS A 310 -2.01 -3.11 3.08
CA CYS A 310 -0.63 -3.53 3.29
C CYS A 310 -0.41 -4.25 4.62
N GLY A 311 0.66 -5.04 4.67
CA GLY A 311 1.02 -5.83 5.85
C GLY A 311 1.94 -6.98 5.50
N LEU A 312 1.80 -8.08 6.22
CA LEU A 312 2.64 -9.26 6.10
C LEU A 312 1.78 -10.52 5.90
N TYR A 313 2.30 -11.48 5.16
CA TYR A 313 1.72 -12.80 5.00
C TYR A 313 2.62 -13.86 5.63
N LEU A 314 2.09 -14.61 6.59
CA LEU A 314 2.79 -15.68 7.29
C LEU A 314 2.73 -16.99 6.47
N ASN A 315 3.87 -17.44 5.96
CA ASN A 315 3.94 -18.62 5.10
C ASN A 315 4.04 -19.93 5.91
N LEU A 316 5.13 -20.11 6.65
CA LEU A 316 5.48 -21.37 7.32
C LEU A 316 5.37 -21.32 8.85
N GLY A 317 5.05 -20.16 9.42
CA GLY A 317 5.21 -19.89 10.86
C GLY A 317 6.66 -20.05 11.32
N PHE A 318 6.97 -19.66 12.56
CA PHE A 318 8.32 -19.73 13.10
C PHE A 318 8.30 -20.22 14.56
N TRP A 319 9.18 -21.16 14.89
CA TRP A 319 9.45 -21.52 16.27
C TRP A 319 10.63 -20.68 16.77
N GLY A 320 10.41 -20.01 17.90
CA GLY A 320 11.42 -19.27 18.64
C GLY A 320 12.40 -20.21 19.33
N ASP A 321 13.30 -20.83 18.58
CA ASP A 321 14.45 -21.53 19.16
C ASP A 321 15.73 -20.80 18.70
N ASP A 322 16.58 -20.48 19.68
CA ASP A 322 17.96 -19.99 19.49
C ASP A 322 18.83 -20.99 18.72
#